data_AF-A0A2E8XVX1-F1
#
_entry.id   AF-A0A2E8XVX1-F1
#
_cell.length_a   1.000
_cell.length_b   1.000
_cell.length_c   1.000
_cell.angle_alpha   90.00
_cell.angle_beta   90.00
_cell.angle_gamma   90.00
#
_symmetry.space_group_name_H-M   'P 1'
#
loop_
_entity.id
_entity.type
_entity.pdbx_description
1 polymer ?
#
loop_
_entity_poly.entity_id
_entity_poly.type
_entity_poly.pdbx_seq_one_letter_code
_entity_poly.pdbx_strand_id
1 'polypeptide(L)'
;MNHFSKNIFNILIISFLAFFLYSYQIFKKTIIEINPEFRSIEIFIDSDFQSVNKLNEKINQYDDFVSYSYIDNSYDIKVYNSLKQKSVKELYLYENLFKQSSVESLMKSMIDKQLANDFDKYSNLILRFVDFLYNYISNSSCSEELGQDLINELVLLKKYNCPERYKIVVKSNKKYLNQFEFQYQYEKFFTYLNTFDIMKISTNKIKFYNKFLYQKYNNKNDIDIEYKECVLCFSDNIVDIKNSFNALDQMSVVYESESILDYVMINEVERDKYKLINRILINSSNYNDFSNDGNLNFSLFINLLKDFENLIFSNKILINESFSYKIKLIIDFFENDSSGFEYYYNLSENYNKVIGDHIRYIANTEKFTQDRLSLFILNNYFKNEKYVSKLFINQDDLRLINAAFKYSIIKSNN
;
A
#
# COMPACT_ATOMS: atom_id res chain seq x y z
N MET A 1 -19.71 48.72 -53.80
CA MET A 1 -19.38 47.72 -52.75
C MET A 1 -20.17 46.44 -53.03
N ASN A 2 -20.19 45.98 -54.28
CA ASN A 2 -19.23 45.08 -54.93
C ASN A 2 -19.22 43.68 -54.30
N HIS A 3 -19.94 42.79 -54.98
CA HIS A 3 -19.97 41.33 -54.81
C HIS A 3 -18.64 40.70 -54.38
N PHE A 4 -17.51 41.29 -54.82
CA PHE A 4 -16.16 40.89 -54.45
C PHE A 4 -15.89 40.94 -52.92
N SER A 5 -16.33 42.00 -52.24
CA SER A 5 -16.15 42.14 -50.77
C SER A 5 -16.99 41.13 -49.98
N LYS A 6 -18.19 40.82 -50.48
CA LYS A 6 -19.11 39.85 -49.87
C LYS A 6 -18.59 38.41 -50.04
N ASN A 7 -17.99 38.11 -51.19
CA ASN A 7 -17.37 36.82 -51.46
C ASN A 7 -16.11 36.59 -50.60
N ILE A 8 -15.25 37.61 -50.44
CA ILE A 8 -14.07 37.51 -49.56
C ILE A 8 -14.48 37.33 -48.10
N PHE A 9 -15.50 38.08 -47.64
CA PHE A 9 -16.02 37.93 -46.28
C PHE A 9 -16.62 36.54 -46.03
N ASN A 10 -17.37 36.00 -46.98
CA ASN A 10 -17.90 34.63 -46.90
C ASN A 10 -16.78 33.57 -46.88
N ILE A 11 -15.73 33.74 -47.69
CA ILE A 11 -14.56 32.85 -47.68
C ILE A 11 -13.86 32.89 -46.32
N LEU A 12 -13.65 34.08 -45.74
CA LEU A 12 -13.04 34.22 -44.41
C LEU A 12 -13.89 33.55 -43.31
N ILE A 13 -15.21 33.69 -43.35
CA ILE A 13 -16.11 33.01 -42.41
C ILE A 13 -16.00 31.49 -42.57
N ILE A 14 -16.04 30.97 -43.80
CA ILE A 14 -15.94 29.53 -44.06
C ILE A 14 -14.57 28.99 -43.61
N SER A 15 -13.48 29.70 -43.89
CA SER A 15 -12.13 29.32 -43.45
C SER A 15 -12.00 29.36 -41.92
N PHE A 16 -12.58 30.36 -41.26
CA PHE A 16 -12.60 30.43 -39.80
C PHE A 16 -13.43 29.31 -39.18
N LEU A 17 -14.60 28.99 -39.76
CA LEU A 17 -15.44 27.88 -39.32
C LEU A 17 -14.73 26.54 -39.52
N ALA A 18 -14.06 26.35 -40.66
CA ALA A 18 -13.29 25.14 -40.97
C ALA A 18 -12.09 24.98 -40.03
N PHE A 19 -11.36 26.08 -39.73
CA PHE A 19 -10.27 26.07 -38.76
C PHE A 19 -10.78 25.77 -37.35
N PHE A 20 -11.93 26.33 -36.96
CA PHE A 20 -12.56 26.06 -35.66
C PHE A 20 -12.99 24.59 -35.57
N LEU A 21 -13.63 24.04 -36.62
CA LEU A 21 -14.04 22.64 -36.68
C LEU A 21 -12.83 21.69 -36.67
N TYR A 22 -11.77 22.01 -37.41
CA TYR A 22 -10.54 21.24 -37.43
C TYR A 22 -9.82 21.26 -36.08
N SER A 23 -9.66 22.45 -35.49
CA SER A 23 -9.10 22.62 -34.15
C SER A 23 -9.94 21.87 -33.12
N TYR A 24 -11.27 21.99 -33.17
CA TYR A 24 -12.18 21.27 -32.29
C TYR A 24 -12.07 19.74 -32.45
N GLN A 25 -11.93 19.23 -33.69
CA GLN A 25 -11.70 17.80 -33.93
C GLN A 25 -10.35 17.33 -33.39
N ILE A 26 -9.30 18.14 -33.51
CA ILE A 26 -8.00 17.84 -32.89
C ILE A 26 -8.15 17.82 -31.37
N PHE A 27 -8.68 18.87 -30.74
CA PHE A 27 -8.91 18.94 -29.30
C PHE A 27 -9.79 17.80 -28.77
N LYS A 28 -10.79 17.38 -29.56
CA LYS A 28 -11.66 16.23 -29.27
C LYS A 28 -10.88 14.91 -29.21
N LYS A 29 -9.90 14.71 -30.09
CA LYS A 29 -9.17 13.44 -30.22
C LYS A 29 -8.07 13.27 -29.16
N THR A 30 -7.35 14.35 -28.84
CA THR A 30 -6.08 14.24 -28.10
C THR A 30 -6.22 13.86 -26.62
N ILE A 31 -7.31 14.25 -25.94
CA ILE A 31 -7.42 14.10 -24.47
C ILE A 31 -8.39 12.98 -24.04
N ILE A 32 -9.26 12.51 -24.94
CA ILE A 32 -10.40 11.63 -24.60
C ILE A 32 -10.19 10.19 -25.06
N GLU A 33 -9.28 9.93 -25.98
CA GLU A 33 -8.87 8.57 -26.34
C GLU A 33 -7.81 7.99 -25.38
N ILE A 34 -7.35 8.80 -24.42
CA ILE A 34 -6.38 8.38 -23.39
C ILE A 34 -6.97 7.23 -22.57
N ASN A 35 -6.23 6.13 -22.45
CA ASN A 35 -6.57 4.93 -21.69
C ASN A 35 -7.34 5.26 -20.39
N PRO A 36 -8.53 4.67 -20.15
CA PRO A 36 -9.32 4.88 -18.92
C PRO A 36 -8.53 4.79 -17.62
N GLU A 37 -7.45 4.02 -17.64
CA GLU A 37 -6.47 3.86 -16.58
C GLU A 37 -5.90 5.21 -16.11
N PHE A 38 -5.65 6.17 -17.01
CA PHE A 38 -5.19 7.52 -16.66
C PHE A 38 -6.31 8.41 -16.11
N ARG A 39 -7.58 8.06 -16.33
CA ARG A 39 -8.75 8.77 -15.78
C ARG A 39 -9.05 8.33 -14.34
N SER A 40 -8.49 7.21 -13.90
CA SER A 40 -8.59 6.78 -12.51
C SER A 40 -8.05 7.87 -11.58
N ILE A 41 -8.67 8.03 -10.42
CA ILE A 41 -8.14 8.85 -9.33
C ILE A 41 -8.02 8.00 -8.08
N GLU A 42 -7.12 8.40 -7.19
CA GLU A 42 -7.01 7.83 -5.85
C GLU A 42 -7.41 8.90 -4.83
N ILE A 43 -8.29 8.53 -3.91
CA ILE A 43 -8.74 9.39 -2.82
C ILE A 43 -8.18 8.82 -1.52
N PHE A 44 -7.38 9.61 -0.81
CA PHE A 44 -6.81 9.25 0.48
C PHE A 44 -7.63 9.85 1.61
N ILE A 45 -8.06 8.98 2.51
CA ILE A 45 -9.03 9.29 3.55
C ILE A 45 -8.47 8.90 4.91
N ASP A 46 -8.51 9.86 5.83
CA ASP A 46 -8.13 9.68 7.22
C ASP A 46 -9.40 9.52 8.07
N SER A 47 -9.77 8.27 8.34
CA SER A 47 -10.98 7.88 9.05
C SER A 47 -10.96 6.39 9.36
N ASP A 48 -11.81 5.90 10.26
CA ASP A 48 -11.99 4.45 10.50
C ASP A 48 -12.56 3.69 9.27
N PHE A 49 -12.30 2.37 9.21
CA PHE A 49 -12.72 1.51 8.10
C PHE A 49 -14.22 1.57 7.79
N GLN A 50 -15.07 1.62 8.82
CA GLN A 50 -16.51 1.54 8.65
C GLN A 50 -17.02 2.80 7.93
N SER A 51 -16.45 3.95 8.27
CA SER A 51 -16.69 5.23 7.62
C SER A 51 -16.18 5.23 6.18
N VAL A 52 -14.97 4.71 5.93
CA VAL A 52 -14.42 4.58 4.56
C VAL A 52 -15.25 3.63 3.68
N ASN A 53 -15.72 2.51 4.23
CA ASN A 53 -16.57 1.58 3.49
C ASN A 53 -17.90 2.21 3.06
N LYS A 54 -18.56 2.93 3.97
CA LYS A 54 -19.78 3.69 3.64
C LYS A 54 -19.54 4.72 2.54
N LEU A 55 -18.40 5.42 2.59
CA LEU A 55 -18.01 6.37 1.54
C LEU A 55 -17.78 5.65 0.20
N ASN A 56 -17.07 4.53 0.18
CA ASN A 56 -16.85 3.75 -1.04
C ASN A 56 -18.16 3.21 -1.65
N GLU A 57 -19.11 2.75 -0.83
CA GLU A 57 -20.44 2.33 -1.29
C GLU A 57 -21.20 3.47 -1.96
N LYS A 58 -21.12 4.68 -1.40
CA LYS A 58 -21.73 5.88 -1.96
C LYS A 58 -21.06 6.34 -3.25
N ILE A 59 -19.73 6.32 -3.32
CA ILE A 59 -19.00 6.59 -4.56
C ILE A 59 -19.47 5.66 -5.68
N ASN A 60 -19.65 4.37 -5.37
CA ASN A 60 -20.17 3.39 -6.32
C ASN A 60 -21.61 3.65 -6.78
N GLN A 61 -22.40 4.45 -6.06
CA GLN A 61 -23.76 4.83 -6.48
C GLN A 61 -23.77 5.99 -7.49
N TYR A 62 -22.63 6.66 -7.71
CA TYR A 62 -22.54 7.79 -8.62
C TYR A 62 -22.25 7.35 -10.07
N ASP A 63 -23.23 6.65 -10.64
CA ASP A 63 -23.17 6.04 -11.98
C ASP A 63 -22.87 7.04 -13.09
N ASP A 64 -23.10 8.34 -12.88
CA ASP A 64 -22.86 9.41 -13.84
C ASP A 64 -21.38 9.61 -14.20
N PHE A 65 -20.47 9.20 -13.32
CA PHE A 65 -19.03 9.30 -13.53
C PHE A 65 -18.28 8.00 -13.20
N VAL A 66 -18.67 7.36 -12.10
CA VAL A 66 -18.00 6.19 -11.54
C VAL A 66 -18.45 4.95 -12.31
N SER A 67 -17.48 4.23 -12.89
CA SER A 67 -17.73 2.89 -13.43
C SER A 67 -17.65 1.83 -12.33
N TYR A 68 -16.73 2.02 -11.40
CA TYR A 68 -16.69 1.35 -10.09
C TYR A 68 -15.63 2.03 -9.21
N SER A 69 -15.68 1.79 -7.91
CA SER A 69 -14.64 2.15 -6.96
C SER A 69 -14.40 1.02 -5.95
N TYR A 70 -13.19 0.94 -5.44
CA TYR A 70 -12.82 -0.02 -4.41
C TYR A 70 -11.85 0.61 -3.43
N ILE A 71 -11.89 0.13 -2.18
CA ILE A 71 -10.85 0.43 -1.20
C ILE A 71 -9.64 -0.42 -1.57
N ASP A 72 -8.56 0.24 -1.96
CA ASP A 72 -7.31 -0.40 -2.32
C ASP A 72 -6.54 -0.78 -1.06
N ASN A 73 -6.76 -2.02 -0.65
CA ASN A 73 -6.03 -2.72 0.40
C ASN A 73 -4.81 -3.48 -0.17
N SER A 74 -4.14 -2.97 -1.22
CA SER A 74 -2.91 -3.58 -1.77
C SER A 74 -1.82 -3.81 -0.72
N TYR A 75 -1.92 -3.13 0.42
CA TYR A 75 -1.21 -3.38 1.68
C TYR A 75 -1.35 -4.81 2.19
N ASP A 76 -2.59 -5.26 2.41
CA ASP A 76 -2.93 -6.60 2.86
C ASP A 76 -2.43 -7.62 1.86
N ILE A 77 -2.45 -7.26 0.58
CA ILE A 77 -1.95 -8.09 -0.53
C ILE A 77 -0.43 -8.17 -0.51
N LYS A 78 0.29 -7.09 -0.19
CA LYS A 78 1.76 -7.13 0.00
C LYS A 78 2.17 -7.94 1.22
N VAL A 79 1.46 -7.81 2.35
CA VAL A 79 1.72 -8.64 3.54
C VAL A 79 1.37 -10.09 3.28
N TYR A 80 0.21 -10.35 2.67
CA TYR A 80 -0.19 -11.68 2.20
C TYR A 80 0.83 -12.27 1.24
N ASN A 81 1.33 -11.49 0.27
CA ASN A 81 2.36 -11.93 -0.67
C ASN A 81 3.69 -12.21 0.03
N SER A 82 4.08 -11.40 1.01
CA SER A 82 5.26 -11.65 1.85
C SER A 82 5.12 -12.98 2.59
N LEU A 83 4.01 -13.19 3.32
CA LEU A 83 3.70 -14.44 4.01
C LEU A 83 3.62 -15.63 3.04
N LYS A 84 3.00 -15.44 1.88
CA LYS A 84 2.90 -16.43 0.82
C LYS A 84 4.25 -16.84 0.25
N GLN A 85 5.25 -15.96 0.23
CA GLN A 85 6.60 -16.30 -0.22
C GLN A 85 7.39 -17.06 0.84
N LYS A 86 7.01 -17.00 2.12
CA LYS A 86 7.64 -17.78 3.20
C LYS A 86 7.41 -19.27 3.03
N SER A 87 8.35 -20.10 3.44
CA SER A 87 8.15 -21.55 3.53
C SER A 87 7.06 -21.90 4.56
N VAL A 88 6.48 -23.11 4.48
CA VAL A 88 5.53 -23.62 5.48
C VAL A 88 6.14 -23.59 6.89
N LYS A 89 7.44 -23.93 7.00
CA LYS A 89 8.19 -23.88 8.26
C LYS A 89 8.23 -22.46 8.81
N GLU A 90 8.56 -21.47 7.98
CA GLU A 90 8.56 -20.05 8.38
C GLU A 90 7.17 -19.58 8.82
N LEU A 91 6.09 -20.00 8.14
CA LEU A 91 4.73 -19.63 8.51
C LEU A 91 4.30 -20.16 9.88
N TYR A 92 4.70 -21.38 10.25
CA TYR A 92 4.50 -21.86 11.61
C TYR A 92 5.23 -21.00 12.65
N LEU A 93 6.35 -20.38 12.32
CA LEU A 93 7.05 -19.46 13.22
C LEU A 93 6.17 -18.24 13.48
N TYR A 94 5.70 -17.58 12.41
CA TYR A 94 4.85 -16.40 12.50
C TYR A 94 3.50 -16.69 13.18
N GLU A 95 2.88 -17.86 12.95
CA GLU A 95 1.64 -18.27 13.64
C GLU A 95 1.83 -18.34 15.15
N ASN A 96 2.99 -18.80 15.60
CA ASN A 96 3.31 -18.87 17.02
C ASN A 96 3.65 -17.49 17.60
N LEU A 97 4.47 -16.69 16.91
CA LEU A 97 4.88 -15.36 17.37
C LEU A 97 3.70 -14.42 17.58
N PHE A 98 2.72 -14.45 16.66
CA PHE A 98 1.57 -13.56 16.69
C PHE A 98 0.33 -14.17 17.35
N LYS A 99 0.50 -15.28 18.08
CA LYS A 99 -0.60 -16.00 18.73
C LYS A 99 -1.35 -15.16 19.78
N GLN A 100 -0.67 -14.20 20.42
CA GLN A 100 -1.23 -13.30 21.45
C GLN A 100 -0.63 -11.88 21.32
N SER A 101 -1.43 -10.83 21.52
CA SER A 101 -1.02 -9.42 21.38
C SER A 101 -0.39 -8.92 22.68
N SER A 102 0.87 -9.27 22.89
CA SER A 102 1.71 -8.53 23.80
C SER A 102 3.18 -8.73 23.45
N VAL A 103 4.00 -7.75 23.83
CA VAL A 103 5.46 -7.83 23.69
C VAL A 103 5.98 -9.02 24.50
N GLU A 104 5.40 -9.31 25.66
CA GLU A 104 5.77 -10.45 26.50
C GLU A 104 5.41 -11.79 25.87
N SER A 105 4.24 -11.92 25.23
CA SER A 105 3.87 -13.17 24.57
C SER A 105 4.69 -13.41 23.30
N LEU A 106 5.06 -12.34 22.60
CA LEU A 106 6.04 -12.39 21.51
C LEU A 106 7.39 -12.92 22.04
N MET A 107 7.89 -12.33 23.12
CA MET A 107 9.15 -12.71 23.77
C MET A 107 9.14 -14.15 24.29
N LYS A 108 8.08 -14.56 25.00
CA LYS A 108 7.88 -15.95 25.45
C LYS A 108 7.90 -16.92 24.28
N SER A 109 7.23 -16.58 23.20
CA SER A 109 7.19 -17.44 22.00
C SER A 109 8.57 -17.62 21.37
N MET A 110 9.41 -16.57 21.37
CA MET A 110 10.81 -16.67 20.94
C MET A 110 11.65 -17.55 21.87
N ILE A 111 11.48 -17.39 23.20
CA ILE A 111 12.16 -18.18 24.24
C ILE A 111 11.79 -19.66 24.16
N ASP A 112 10.50 -19.99 24.13
CA ASP A 112 9.98 -21.37 24.15
C ASP A 112 10.45 -22.16 22.92
N LYS A 113 10.52 -21.51 21.75
CA LYS A 113 10.96 -22.17 20.51
C LYS A 113 12.46 -22.42 20.45
N GLN A 114 13.25 -21.66 21.19
CA GLN A 114 14.68 -21.92 21.35
C GLN A 114 14.93 -23.19 22.18
N LEU A 115 14.15 -23.44 23.23
CA LEU A 115 14.26 -24.65 24.06
C LEU A 115 13.96 -25.94 23.27
N ALA A 116 13.30 -25.83 22.12
CA ALA A 116 12.91 -26.94 21.25
C ALA A 116 13.95 -27.33 20.16
N ASN A 117 15.18 -26.80 20.20
CA ASN A 117 16.27 -27.06 19.22
C ASN A 117 16.01 -26.57 17.77
N ASP A 118 15.07 -25.64 17.54
CA ASP A 118 14.84 -25.04 16.21
C ASP A 118 15.59 -23.70 16.01
N PHE A 119 16.57 -23.39 16.88
CA PHE A 119 17.17 -22.07 17.06
C PHE A 119 17.70 -21.38 15.79
N ASP A 120 18.38 -22.12 14.91
CA ASP A 120 18.97 -21.58 13.68
C ASP A 120 17.93 -20.93 12.76
N LYS A 121 16.65 -21.32 12.90
CA LYS A 121 15.54 -20.78 12.11
C LYS A 121 15.01 -19.46 12.66
N TYR A 122 15.29 -19.14 13.92
CA TYR A 122 14.75 -17.96 14.62
C TYR A 122 15.80 -16.92 15.01
N SER A 123 17.09 -17.28 14.94
CA SER A 123 18.21 -16.41 15.34
C SER A 123 18.13 -15.02 14.68
N ASN A 124 17.78 -14.95 13.39
CA ASN A 124 17.60 -13.68 12.69
C ASN A 124 16.47 -12.81 13.25
N LEU A 125 15.36 -13.39 13.70
CA LEU A 125 14.24 -12.65 14.29
C LEU A 125 14.60 -12.12 15.69
N ILE A 126 15.32 -12.93 16.47
CA ILE A 126 15.83 -12.52 17.79
C ILE A 126 16.82 -11.37 17.64
N LEU A 127 17.77 -11.48 16.69
CA LEU A 127 18.73 -10.43 16.38
C LEU A 127 18.04 -9.11 16.04
N ARG A 128 17.05 -9.15 15.14
CA ARG A 128 16.22 -8.00 14.74
C ARG A 128 15.48 -7.38 15.91
N PHE A 129 14.87 -8.19 16.76
CA PHE A 129 14.13 -7.72 17.93
C PHE A 129 15.04 -6.97 18.90
N VAL A 130 16.19 -7.54 19.23
CA VAL A 130 17.16 -6.91 20.13
C VAL A 130 17.78 -5.66 19.51
N ASP A 131 18.07 -5.67 18.21
CA ASP A 131 18.56 -4.48 17.51
C ASP A 131 17.52 -3.35 17.53
N PHE A 132 16.23 -3.68 17.33
CA PHE A 132 15.14 -2.74 17.46
C PHE A 132 15.08 -2.14 18.87
N LEU A 133 15.05 -2.98 19.91
CA LEU A 133 15.00 -2.52 21.30
C LEU A 133 16.22 -1.66 21.67
N TYR A 134 17.41 -2.04 21.23
CA TYR A 134 18.63 -1.28 21.47
C TYR A 134 18.56 0.10 20.85
N ASN A 135 18.09 0.21 19.60
CA ASN A 135 17.90 1.49 18.94
C ASN A 135 16.79 2.31 19.62
N TYR A 136 15.72 1.63 20.07
CA TYR A 136 14.61 2.27 20.77
C TYR A 136 15.07 2.98 22.05
N ILE A 137 15.82 2.30 22.92
CA ILE A 137 16.34 2.91 24.16
C ILE A 137 17.46 3.92 23.92
N SER A 138 18.16 3.82 22.78
CA SER A 138 19.25 4.74 22.42
C SER A 138 18.74 6.06 21.83
N ASN A 139 17.47 6.10 21.39
CA ASN A 139 16.86 7.29 20.82
C ASN A 139 16.19 8.13 21.92
N SER A 140 16.43 9.44 21.90
CA SER A 140 15.95 10.39 22.92
C SER A 140 14.45 10.68 22.91
N SER A 141 13.67 10.07 22.00
CA SER A 141 12.26 10.41 21.81
C SER A 141 11.42 9.18 21.49
N CYS A 142 10.37 8.97 22.28
CA CYS A 142 9.31 8.02 22.01
C CYS A 142 8.54 8.46 20.75
N SER A 143 8.49 7.58 19.73
CA SER A 143 7.73 7.82 18.48
C SER A 143 6.38 7.11 18.53
N GLU A 144 5.35 7.70 17.92
CA GLU A 144 4.05 7.05 17.71
C GLU A 144 4.11 5.91 16.68
N GLU A 145 5.19 5.82 15.91
CA GLU A 145 5.39 4.78 14.88
C GLU A 145 6.09 3.52 15.40
N LEU A 146 6.50 3.48 16.67
CA LEU A 146 7.34 2.41 17.24
C LEU A 146 6.74 1.00 17.06
N GLY A 147 5.42 0.88 17.22
CA GLY A 147 4.73 -0.40 17.03
C GLY A 147 4.81 -0.87 15.58
N GLN A 148 4.71 0.06 14.63
CA GLN A 148 4.80 -0.22 13.19
C GLN A 148 6.21 -0.63 12.81
N ASP A 149 7.20 0.08 13.33
CA ASP A 149 8.62 -0.23 13.11
C ASP A 149 8.99 -1.61 13.64
N LEU A 150 8.51 -1.97 14.85
CA LEU A 150 8.72 -3.30 15.42
C LEU A 150 8.13 -4.40 14.53
N ILE A 151 6.88 -4.24 14.08
CA ILE A 151 6.22 -5.21 13.19
C ILE A 151 6.96 -5.34 11.85
N ASN A 152 7.35 -4.22 11.26
CA ASN A 152 8.08 -4.20 9.99
C ASN A 152 9.43 -4.91 10.09
N GLU A 153 10.16 -4.65 11.17
CA GLU A 153 11.48 -5.23 11.40
C GLU A 153 11.39 -6.74 11.60
N LEU A 154 10.34 -7.22 12.29
CA LEU A 154 10.10 -8.65 12.53
C LEU A 154 9.54 -9.38 11.30
N VAL A 155 8.65 -8.77 10.52
CA VAL A 155 8.01 -9.39 9.34
C VAL A 155 8.84 -9.21 8.06
N LEU A 156 9.96 -8.46 8.14
CA LEU A 156 10.87 -8.20 7.02
C LEU A 156 10.23 -7.40 5.88
N LEU A 157 9.32 -6.49 6.22
CA LEU A 157 8.76 -5.53 5.26
C LEU A 157 9.79 -4.40 5.11
N LYS A 158 10.69 -4.48 4.12
CA LYS A 158 11.61 -3.36 3.84
C LYS A 158 10.80 -2.06 3.66
N LYS A 159 10.96 -1.13 4.61
CA LYS A 159 10.33 0.21 4.65
C LYS A 159 8.82 0.17 4.37
N TYR A 160 8.04 -0.28 5.35
CA TYR A 160 6.60 -0.24 5.23
C TYR A 160 5.99 0.76 6.22
N ASN A 161 5.84 2.02 5.80
CA ASN A 161 4.93 2.90 6.52
C ASN A 161 3.52 2.41 6.20
N CYS A 162 2.80 1.94 7.23
CA CYS A 162 1.36 1.82 7.10
C CYS A 162 0.87 3.20 6.68
N PRO A 163 0.21 3.36 5.53
CA PRO A 163 -0.33 4.67 5.22
C PRO A 163 -1.30 4.99 6.34
N GLU A 164 -1.11 6.16 6.96
CA GLU A 164 -2.02 6.74 7.95
C GLU A 164 -3.48 6.83 7.45
N ARG A 165 -3.75 6.46 6.19
CA ARG A 165 -4.96 6.77 5.43
C ARG A 165 -5.37 5.61 4.52
N TYR A 166 -6.67 5.39 4.42
CA TYR A 166 -7.25 4.51 3.43
C TYR A 166 -7.17 5.11 2.04
N LYS A 167 -6.99 4.25 1.04
CA LYS A 167 -6.98 4.63 -0.36
C LYS A 167 -8.23 4.08 -1.04
N ILE A 168 -9.11 4.95 -1.55
CA ILE A 168 -10.19 4.56 -2.47
C ILE A 168 -9.72 4.82 -3.89
N VAL A 169 -9.72 3.79 -4.73
CA VAL A 169 -9.46 3.91 -6.16
C VAL A 169 -10.79 4.05 -6.87
N VAL A 170 -10.99 5.18 -7.56
CA VAL A 170 -12.19 5.47 -8.35
C VAL A 170 -11.87 5.33 -9.83
N LYS A 171 -12.67 4.53 -10.53
CA LYS A 171 -12.49 4.25 -11.95
C LYS A 171 -13.56 4.91 -12.77
N SER A 172 -13.13 5.58 -13.84
CA SER A 172 -14.03 6.11 -14.85
C SER A 172 -13.69 5.55 -16.22
N ASN A 173 -14.50 4.59 -16.67
CA ASN A 173 -14.44 4.01 -18.01
C ASN A 173 -15.43 4.69 -18.97
N LYS A 174 -16.08 5.77 -18.54
CA LYS A 174 -17.01 6.52 -19.38
C LYS A 174 -16.28 7.16 -20.54
N LYS A 175 -16.91 7.09 -21.71
CA LYS A 175 -16.47 7.82 -22.90
C LYS A 175 -17.09 9.20 -22.86
N TYR A 176 -16.25 10.22 -23.00
CA TYR A 176 -16.67 11.61 -23.05
C TYR A 176 -16.67 12.08 -24.51
N LEU A 177 -17.46 13.08 -24.85
CA LEU A 177 -17.53 13.62 -26.20
C LEU A 177 -16.45 14.67 -26.46
N ASN A 178 -16.11 15.48 -25.45
CA ASN A 178 -15.08 16.50 -25.50
C ASN A 178 -14.44 16.74 -24.10
N GLN A 179 -13.38 17.54 -24.04
CA GLN A 179 -12.66 17.87 -22.80
C GLN A 179 -13.51 18.66 -21.79
N PHE A 180 -14.46 19.44 -22.29
CA PHE A 180 -15.36 20.23 -21.45
C PHE A 180 -16.35 19.32 -20.71
N GLU A 181 -16.93 18.35 -21.40
CA GLU A 181 -17.77 17.33 -20.78
C GLU A 181 -16.95 16.50 -19.78
N PHE A 182 -15.72 16.12 -20.15
CA PHE A 182 -14.82 15.43 -19.24
C PHE A 182 -14.60 16.23 -17.95
N GLN A 183 -14.18 17.50 -18.05
CA GLN A 183 -13.99 18.37 -16.88
C GLN A 183 -15.30 18.53 -16.07
N TYR A 184 -16.41 18.81 -16.73
CA TYR A 184 -17.70 19.04 -16.10
C TYR A 184 -18.17 17.84 -15.27
N GLN A 185 -17.93 16.62 -15.75
CA GLN A 185 -18.31 15.41 -15.03
C GLN A 185 -17.46 15.17 -13.78
N TYR A 186 -16.17 15.52 -13.80
CA TYR A 186 -15.35 15.52 -12.57
C TYR A 186 -15.79 16.62 -11.59
N GLU A 187 -16.13 17.82 -12.07
CA GLU A 187 -16.60 18.90 -11.20
C GLU A 187 -17.90 18.50 -10.48
N LYS A 188 -18.82 17.85 -11.20
CA LYS A 188 -20.02 17.25 -10.60
C LYS A 188 -19.70 16.15 -9.60
N PHE A 189 -18.79 15.25 -9.92
CA PHE A 189 -18.36 14.19 -9.02
C PHE A 189 -17.78 14.74 -7.71
N PHE A 190 -16.87 15.73 -7.78
CA PHE A 190 -16.32 16.35 -6.57
C PHE A 190 -17.38 17.14 -5.79
N THR A 191 -18.30 17.80 -6.48
CA THR A 191 -19.44 18.45 -5.81
C THR A 191 -20.28 17.41 -5.08
N TYR A 192 -20.56 16.27 -5.71
CA TYR A 192 -21.27 15.14 -5.09
C TYR A 192 -20.53 14.60 -3.87
N LEU A 193 -19.21 14.40 -3.94
CA LEU A 193 -18.40 14.02 -2.78
C LEU A 193 -18.54 15.03 -1.63
N ASN A 194 -18.52 16.32 -1.95
CA ASN A 194 -18.68 17.40 -0.96
C ASN A 194 -20.09 17.53 -0.39
N THR A 195 -21.11 16.95 -1.03
CA THR A 195 -22.47 16.90 -0.46
C THR A 195 -22.64 15.85 0.63
N PHE A 196 -21.67 14.93 0.79
CA PHE A 196 -21.66 14.08 1.96
C PHE A 196 -21.26 14.89 3.19
N ASP A 197 -22.04 14.73 4.26
CA ASP A 197 -21.82 15.39 5.54
C ASP A 197 -20.52 14.88 6.19
N ILE A 198 -19.40 15.44 5.70
CA ILE A 198 -18.01 15.20 6.07
C ILE A 198 -17.69 15.96 7.37
N MET A 199 -18.52 15.83 8.41
CA MET A 199 -18.15 16.31 9.75
C MET A 199 -17.22 15.35 10.49
N LYS A 200 -16.83 14.20 9.89
CA LYS A 200 -15.86 13.27 10.50
C LYS A 200 -14.85 12.58 9.56
N ILE A 201 -14.93 12.73 8.23
CA ILE A 201 -14.06 12.01 7.28
C ILE A 201 -13.26 13.01 6.46
N SER A 202 -12.06 13.39 6.90
CA SER A 202 -11.26 14.35 6.16
C SER A 202 -10.63 13.70 4.93
N THR A 203 -11.14 14.06 3.74
CA THR A 203 -10.46 13.73 2.48
C THR A 203 -9.23 14.61 2.41
N ASN A 204 -8.09 14.04 2.78
CA ASN A 204 -6.88 14.82 2.95
C ASN A 204 -6.14 14.99 1.64
N LYS A 205 -6.22 14.01 0.73
CA LYS A 205 -5.43 14.01 -0.50
C LYS A 205 -6.10 13.32 -1.68
N ILE A 206 -5.94 13.87 -2.88
CA ILE A 206 -6.38 13.25 -4.13
C ILE A 206 -5.19 13.12 -5.09
N LYS A 207 -4.95 11.91 -5.61
CA LYS A 207 -3.92 11.65 -6.62
C LYS A 207 -4.53 11.48 -8.00
N PHE A 208 -3.96 12.19 -8.96
CA PHE A 208 -4.34 12.15 -10.37
C PHE A 208 -3.23 11.51 -11.23
N TYR A 209 -3.66 10.72 -12.22
CA TYR A 209 -2.79 10.16 -13.26
C TYR A 209 -2.92 10.89 -14.61
N ASN A 210 -3.86 11.83 -14.70
CA ASN A 210 -4.06 12.69 -15.87
C ASN A 210 -3.61 14.12 -15.54
N LYS A 211 -2.65 14.62 -16.32
CA LYS A 211 -2.04 15.94 -16.12
C LYS A 211 -3.04 17.09 -16.28
N PHE A 212 -3.95 16.99 -17.25
CA PHE A 212 -4.99 18.01 -17.48
C PHE A 212 -5.91 18.13 -16.27
N LEU A 213 -6.39 17.00 -15.70
CA LEU A 213 -7.21 17.02 -14.50
C LEU A 213 -6.47 17.67 -13.33
N TYR A 214 -5.25 17.21 -13.04
CA TYR A 214 -4.43 17.79 -11.98
C TYR A 214 -4.33 19.31 -12.08
N GLN A 215 -3.96 19.83 -13.26
CA GLN A 215 -3.80 21.27 -13.48
C GLN A 215 -5.10 22.06 -13.28
N LYS A 216 -6.25 21.47 -13.61
CA LYS A 216 -7.56 22.12 -13.42
C LYS A 216 -7.96 22.22 -11.95
N TYR A 217 -7.62 21.22 -11.14
CA TYR A 217 -8.00 21.15 -9.73
C TYR A 217 -6.96 21.74 -8.78
N ASN A 218 -5.72 21.96 -9.22
CA ASN A 218 -4.66 22.59 -8.42
C ASN A 218 -4.98 24.01 -7.95
N ASN A 219 -5.96 24.65 -8.59
CA ASN A 219 -6.30 26.05 -8.33
C ASN A 219 -7.59 26.22 -7.51
N LYS A 220 -8.19 25.15 -6.95
CA LYS A 220 -9.59 25.22 -6.46
C LYS A 220 -9.91 24.80 -5.01
N ASN A 221 -9.07 24.16 -4.19
CA ASN A 221 -9.55 23.58 -2.92
C ASN A 221 -8.54 23.58 -1.75
N ASP A 222 -9.05 23.42 -0.53
CA ASP A 222 -8.34 23.13 0.74
C ASP A 222 -7.82 21.67 0.86
N ILE A 223 -7.82 20.90 -0.23
CA ILE A 223 -7.46 19.47 -0.27
C ILE A 223 -6.10 19.32 -0.96
N ASP A 224 -5.18 18.56 -0.38
CA ASP A 224 -3.88 18.26 -1.00
C ASP A 224 -4.07 17.48 -2.29
N ILE A 225 -3.40 17.86 -3.37
CA ILE A 225 -3.48 17.13 -4.62
C ILE A 225 -2.10 16.77 -5.17
N GLU A 226 -1.99 15.54 -5.66
CA GLU A 226 -0.75 15.02 -6.23
C GLU A 226 -0.97 14.62 -7.69
N TYR A 227 0.00 14.95 -8.54
CA TYR A 227 0.13 14.35 -9.85
C TYR A 227 1.27 13.35 -9.86
N LYS A 228 0.99 12.14 -10.34
CA LYS A 228 2.00 11.12 -10.56
C LYS A 228 1.94 10.65 -12.00
N GLU A 229 2.98 10.95 -12.77
CA GLU A 229 3.09 10.46 -14.13
C GLU A 229 3.27 8.94 -14.11
N CYS A 230 2.52 8.23 -14.95
CA CYS A 230 2.61 6.79 -15.05
C CYS A 230 2.66 6.32 -16.50
N VAL A 231 3.25 5.15 -16.69
CA VAL A 231 3.39 4.49 -17.97
C VAL A 231 2.61 3.19 -17.92
N LEU A 232 1.77 2.96 -18.92
CA LEU A 232 1.04 1.71 -19.07
C LEU A 232 1.82 0.79 -20.00
N CYS A 233 2.21 -0.35 -19.46
CA CYS A 233 2.88 -1.42 -20.20
C CYS A 233 1.90 -2.59 -20.35
N PHE A 234 1.79 -3.12 -21.57
CA PHE A 234 0.88 -4.23 -21.88
C PHE A 234 1.67 -5.47 -22.26
N SER A 235 1.19 -6.64 -21.86
CA SER A 235 1.80 -7.93 -22.18
C SER A 235 0.75 -9.00 -22.44
N ASP A 236 0.99 -9.89 -23.39
CA ASP A 236 0.07 -10.99 -23.69
C ASP A 236 0.21 -12.15 -22.66
N ASN A 237 1.32 -12.19 -21.92
CA ASN A 237 1.63 -13.24 -20.95
C ASN A 237 2.22 -12.66 -19.65
N ILE A 238 1.88 -13.26 -18.52
CA ILE A 238 2.43 -12.93 -17.21
C ILE A 238 3.93 -13.23 -17.08
N VAL A 239 4.43 -14.26 -17.77
CA VAL A 239 5.87 -14.60 -17.78
C VAL A 239 6.68 -13.46 -18.38
N ASP A 240 6.16 -12.81 -19.43
CA ASP A 240 6.81 -11.68 -20.07
C ASP A 240 6.84 -10.45 -19.17
N ILE A 241 5.79 -10.23 -18.37
CA ILE A 241 5.79 -9.18 -17.34
C ILE A 241 6.90 -9.46 -16.32
N LYS A 242 6.99 -10.69 -15.81
CA LYS A 242 8.04 -11.08 -14.85
C LYS A 242 9.44 -10.86 -15.43
N ASN A 243 9.66 -11.27 -16.68
CA ASN A 243 10.95 -11.06 -17.35
C ASN A 243 11.27 -9.58 -17.53
N SER A 244 10.27 -8.74 -17.79
CA SER A 244 10.44 -7.29 -17.96
C SER A 244 10.85 -6.63 -16.63
N PHE A 245 10.25 -7.01 -15.51
CA PHE A 245 10.67 -6.55 -14.18
C PHE A 245 12.10 -6.98 -13.83
N ASN A 246 12.44 -8.24 -14.05
CA ASN A 246 13.81 -8.72 -13.86
C ASN A 246 14.83 -7.94 -14.71
N ALA A 247 14.45 -7.54 -15.93
CA ALA A 247 15.31 -6.73 -16.79
C ALA A 247 15.49 -5.31 -16.24
N LEU A 248 14.43 -4.67 -15.73
CA LEU A 248 14.53 -3.36 -15.07
C LEU A 248 15.46 -3.41 -13.86
N ASP A 249 15.36 -4.47 -13.04
CA ASP A 249 16.21 -4.66 -11.87
C ASP A 249 17.68 -4.82 -12.26
N GLN A 250 17.96 -5.59 -13.32
CA GLN A 250 19.32 -5.74 -13.87
C GLN A 250 19.88 -4.43 -14.43
N MET A 251 19.03 -3.60 -15.00
CA MET A 251 19.39 -2.26 -15.49
C MET A 251 19.54 -1.24 -14.35
N SER A 252 19.32 -1.64 -13.09
CA SER A 252 19.35 -0.76 -11.91
C SER A 252 18.41 0.44 -12.03
N VAL A 253 17.28 0.26 -12.70
CA VAL A 253 16.25 1.29 -12.85
C VAL A 253 15.51 1.44 -11.52
N VAL A 254 15.39 2.66 -11.03
CA VAL A 254 14.55 2.95 -9.86
C VAL A 254 13.12 3.18 -10.35
N TYR A 255 12.21 2.29 -9.98
CA TYR A 255 10.80 2.39 -10.34
C TYR A 255 9.90 1.99 -9.18
N GLU A 256 8.67 2.51 -9.19
CA GLU A 256 7.56 1.90 -8.46
C GLU A 256 6.60 1.26 -9.47
N SER A 257 5.99 0.16 -9.11
CA SER A 257 5.06 -0.54 -9.99
C SER A 257 3.78 -0.95 -9.29
N GLU A 258 2.69 -0.88 -10.05
CA GLU A 258 1.45 -1.60 -9.78
C GLU A 258 1.27 -2.61 -10.91
N SER A 259 1.54 -3.90 -10.64
CA SER A 259 1.49 -4.95 -11.66
C SER A 259 0.50 -6.05 -11.31
N ILE A 260 -0.02 -6.73 -12.34
CA ILE A 260 -0.72 -8.00 -12.15
C ILE A 260 0.09 -9.01 -11.33
N LEU A 261 1.43 -8.97 -11.36
CA LEU A 261 2.28 -9.89 -10.59
C LEU A 261 2.03 -9.79 -9.08
N ASP A 262 1.70 -8.60 -8.60
CA ASP A 262 1.35 -8.36 -7.21
C ASP A 262 0.04 -9.08 -6.83
N TYR A 263 -0.71 -9.60 -7.80
CA TYR A 263 -2.03 -10.21 -7.60
C TYR A 263 -2.14 -11.64 -8.15
N VAL A 264 -1.45 -12.01 -9.23
CA VAL A 264 -1.55 -13.30 -9.96
C VAL A 264 -0.44 -14.28 -9.61
N MET A 265 0.39 -14.00 -8.60
CA MET A 265 1.24 -15.04 -8.01
C MET A 265 0.43 -16.19 -7.36
N ILE A 266 -0.84 -16.41 -7.70
CA ILE A 266 -1.71 -17.59 -7.50
C ILE A 266 -1.20 -18.79 -8.32
N ASN A 267 0.07 -19.14 -8.20
CA ASN A 267 0.36 -20.58 -8.18
C ASN A 267 -0.20 -21.08 -6.84
N GLU A 268 -0.93 -22.20 -6.91
CA GLU A 268 -1.63 -22.84 -5.81
C GLU A 268 -0.80 -22.73 -4.53
N VAL A 269 -1.28 -21.92 -3.59
CA VAL A 269 -0.79 -22.04 -2.22
C VAL A 269 -1.29 -23.40 -1.77
N GLU A 270 -0.37 -24.34 -1.56
CA GLU A 270 -0.72 -25.65 -1.03
C GLU A 270 -1.69 -25.48 0.15
N ARG A 271 -2.75 -26.29 0.17
CA ARG A 271 -3.91 -26.12 1.07
C ARG A 271 -3.50 -25.86 2.53
N ASP A 272 -2.41 -26.47 2.98
CA ASP A 272 -1.93 -26.34 4.36
C ASP A 272 -1.19 -25.02 4.61
N LYS A 273 -0.46 -24.52 3.62
CA LYS A 273 0.16 -23.19 3.65
C LYS A 273 -0.91 -22.09 3.74
N TYR A 274 -2.02 -22.26 3.00
CA TYR A 274 -3.15 -21.33 3.07
C TYR A 274 -3.83 -21.35 4.44
N LYS A 275 -4.08 -22.54 5.01
CA LYS A 275 -4.62 -22.66 6.37
C LYS A 275 -3.73 -21.97 7.39
N LEU A 276 -2.40 -22.09 7.27
CA LEU A 276 -1.46 -21.45 8.19
C LEU A 276 -1.48 -19.94 8.07
N ILE A 277 -1.45 -19.42 6.85
CA ILE A 277 -1.63 -17.97 6.62
C ILE A 277 -2.92 -17.54 7.30
N ASN A 278 -4.06 -18.16 7.00
CA ASN A 278 -5.34 -17.81 7.63
C ASN A 278 -5.35 -17.91 9.16
N ARG A 279 -4.63 -18.87 9.76
CA ARG A 279 -4.53 -18.96 11.22
C ARG A 279 -3.68 -17.85 11.80
N ILE A 280 -2.59 -17.46 11.14
CA ILE A 280 -1.85 -16.24 11.49
C ILE A 280 -2.85 -15.07 11.48
N LEU A 281 -3.65 -14.93 10.41
CA LEU A 281 -4.61 -13.82 10.29
C LEU A 281 -5.66 -13.85 11.41
N ILE A 282 -6.27 -15.01 11.69
CA ILE A 282 -7.36 -15.16 12.66
C ILE A 282 -6.86 -15.08 14.11
N ASN A 283 -5.77 -15.76 14.45
CA ASN A 283 -5.21 -15.68 15.81
C ASN A 283 -4.85 -14.24 16.17
N SER A 284 -4.44 -13.50 15.15
CA SER A 284 -4.09 -12.11 15.26
C SER A 284 -5.25 -11.13 15.07
N SER A 285 -6.48 -11.58 14.82
CA SER A 285 -7.67 -10.73 14.82
C SER A 285 -8.45 -10.81 16.12
N ASN A 286 -8.15 -11.80 16.97
CA ASN A 286 -8.82 -12.06 18.23
C ASN A 286 -8.15 -11.35 19.41
N TYR A 287 -7.59 -10.17 19.17
CA TYR A 287 -6.91 -9.40 20.21
C TYR A 287 -7.93 -8.68 21.10
N ASN A 288 -7.73 -8.82 22.41
CA ASN A 288 -8.55 -8.16 23.41
C ASN A 288 -8.24 -6.66 23.45
N ASP A 289 -9.26 -5.85 23.71
CA ASP A 289 -9.13 -4.40 23.86
C ASP A 289 -8.13 -4.07 24.99
N PHE A 290 -7.08 -3.34 24.64
CA PHE A 290 -5.94 -3.04 25.49
C PHE A 290 -6.20 -1.86 26.45
N SER A 291 -7.40 -1.27 26.37
CA SER A 291 -7.85 -0.16 27.23
C SER A 291 -7.90 -0.52 28.73
N ASN A 292 -7.67 -1.78 29.09
CA ASN A 292 -7.50 -2.21 30.48
C ASN A 292 -5.99 -2.41 30.78
N ASP A 293 -5.40 -1.44 31.49
CA ASP A 293 -3.99 -1.44 31.95
C ASP A 293 -3.54 -2.73 32.67
N GLY A 294 -4.48 -3.55 33.16
CA GLY A 294 -4.21 -4.82 33.85
C GLY A 294 -3.54 -5.92 33.02
N ASN A 295 -3.37 -5.73 31.71
CA ASN A 295 -2.69 -6.68 30.83
C ASN A 295 -1.18 -6.42 30.67
N LEU A 296 -0.68 -5.28 31.15
CA LEU A 296 0.75 -4.94 31.08
C LEU A 296 1.49 -5.46 32.31
N ASN A 297 2.59 -6.17 32.11
CA ASN A 297 3.40 -6.66 33.20
C ASN A 297 4.87 -6.34 32.98
N PHE A 298 5.27 -5.14 33.39
CA PHE A 298 6.65 -4.68 33.32
C PHE A 298 7.64 -5.62 34.00
N SER A 299 7.28 -6.15 35.19
CA SER A 299 8.14 -7.10 35.89
C SER A 299 8.36 -8.39 35.10
N LEU A 300 7.32 -8.88 34.41
CA LEU A 300 7.42 -10.02 33.51
C LEU A 300 8.31 -9.69 32.30
N PHE A 301 8.16 -8.49 31.71
CA PHE A 301 8.99 -8.05 30.60
C PHE A 301 10.49 -8.04 30.95
N ILE A 302 10.86 -7.47 32.10
CA ILE A 302 12.24 -7.49 32.60
C ILE A 302 12.75 -8.93 32.77
N ASN A 303 11.95 -9.80 33.39
CA ASN A 303 12.34 -11.20 33.59
C ASN A 303 12.57 -11.91 32.25
N LEU A 304 11.71 -11.66 31.25
CA LEU A 304 11.88 -12.22 29.90
C LEU A 304 13.15 -11.69 29.21
N LEU A 305 13.52 -10.41 29.41
CA LEU A 305 14.79 -9.87 28.90
C LEU A 305 15.99 -10.60 29.51
N LYS A 306 15.96 -10.88 30.81
CA LYS A 306 17.01 -11.67 31.50
C LYS A 306 17.05 -13.11 31.01
N ASP A 307 15.88 -13.70 30.75
CA ASP A 307 15.80 -15.02 30.13
C ASP A 307 16.46 -15.00 28.73
N PHE A 308 16.21 -13.98 27.92
CA PHE A 308 16.92 -13.77 26.65
C PHE A 308 18.43 -13.64 26.82
N GLU A 309 18.90 -12.88 27.80
CA GLU A 309 20.34 -12.73 28.09
C GLU A 309 20.99 -14.09 28.39
N ASN A 310 20.38 -14.86 29.29
CA ASN A 310 20.84 -16.22 29.63
C ASN A 310 20.86 -17.13 28.40
N LEU A 311 19.84 -17.02 27.55
CA LEU A 311 19.73 -17.77 26.31
C LEU A 311 20.81 -17.37 25.29
N ILE A 312 21.11 -16.08 25.14
CA ILE A 312 22.17 -15.58 24.27
C ILE A 312 23.54 -16.11 24.72
N PHE A 313 23.82 -16.06 26.02
CA PHE A 313 25.09 -16.56 26.56
C PHE A 313 25.24 -18.07 26.49
N SER A 314 24.15 -18.81 26.48
CA SER A 314 24.17 -20.26 26.34
C SER A 314 24.36 -20.74 24.89
N ASN A 315 24.21 -19.87 23.89
CA ASN A 315 24.13 -20.28 22.49
C ASN A 315 25.29 -19.73 21.62
N LYS A 316 26.20 -20.62 21.24
CA LYS A 316 27.43 -20.30 20.47
C LYS A 316 27.20 -19.51 19.17
N ILE A 317 26.01 -19.58 18.57
CA ILE A 317 25.69 -18.87 17.32
C ILE A 317 25.38 -17.39 17.55
N LEU A 318 24.86 -17.02 18.73
CA LEU A 318 24.56 -15.63 19.09
C LEU A 318 25.61 -14.98 20.00
N ILE A 319 26.60 -15.74 20.50
CA ILE A 319 27.71 -15.18 21.26
C ILE A 319 28.56 -14.32 20.32
N ASN A 320 28.20 -13.05 20.26
CA ASN A 320 28.94 -11.97 19.65
C ASN A 320 29.00 -10.85 20.69
N GLU A 321 30.19 -10.33 20.96
CA GLU A 321 30.42 -9.28 21.96
C GLU A 321 29.48 -8.09 21.78
N SER A 322 29.18 -7.72 20.53
CA SER A 322 28.24 -6.65 20.20
C SER A 322 26.81 -6.97 20.64
N PHE A 323 26.35 -8.19 20.42
CA PHE A 323 24.98 -8.60 20.74
C PHE A 323 24.76 -8.76 22.25
N SER A 324 25.73 -9.37 22.93
CA SER A 324 25.74 -9.48 24.38
C SER A 324 25.80 -8.13 25.09
N TYR A 325 26.48 -7.16 24.49
CA TYR A 325 26.51 -5.78 25.00
C TYR A 325 25.14 -5.10 24.86
N LYS A 326 24.48 -5.24 23.70
CA LYS A 326 23.14 -4.66 23.47
C LYS A 326 22.11 -5.15 24.47
N ILE A 327 22.02 -6.46 24.69
CA ILE A 327 21.01 -7.02 25.60
C ILE A 327 21.23 -6.55 27.05
N LYS A 328 22.48 -6.45 27.49
CA LYS A 328 22.83 -5.92 28.83
C LYS A 328 22.39 -4.48 28.99
N LEU A 329 22.70 -3.62 28.02
CA LEU A 329 22.27 -2.23 28.07
C LEU A 329 20.75 -2.09 28.07
N ILE A 330 20.03 -2.94 27.32
CA ILE A 330 18.56 -2.97 27.35
C ILE A 330 18.04 -3.32 28.74
N ILE A 331 18.57 -4.38 29.36
CA ILE A 331 18.20 -4.78 30.71
C ILE A 331 18.51 -3.65 31.70
N ASP A 332 19.74 -3.14 31.70
CA ASP A 332 20.18 -2.10 32.62
C ASP A 332 19.32 -0.83 32.50
N PHE A 333 18.94 -0.45 31.28
CA PHE A 333 18.05 0.69 31.01
C PHE A 333 16.68 0.47 31.66
N PHE A 334 16.01 -0.64 31.35
CA PHE A 334 14.67 -0.86 31.88
C PHE A 334 14.66 -1.15 33.39
N GLU A 335 15.73 -1.69 33.97
CA GLU A 335 15.80 -1.94 35.42
C GLU A 335 16.12 -0.70 36.26
N ASN A 336 17.01 0.17 35.77
CA ASN A 336 17.61 1.21 36.59
C ASN A 336 17.22 2.64 36.18
N ASP A 337 16.64 2.84 34.99
CA ASP A 337 16.18 4.15 34.57
C ASP A 337 14.80 4.45 35.18
N SER A 338 14.66 5.64 35.77
CA SER A 338 13.39 6.16 36.28
C SER A 338 12.26 6.19 35.25
N SER A 339 12.58 6.24 33.96
CA SER A 339 11.63 6.25 32.85
C SER A 339 11.35 4.87 32.24
N GLY A 340 12.04 3.80 32.67
CA GLY A 340 11.95 2.48 32.04
C GLY A 340 10.51 1.93 31.89
N PHE A 341 9.65 2.15 32.90
CA PHE A 341 8.25 1.76 32.84
C PHE A 341 7.46 2.50 31.75
N GLU A 342 7.68 3.81 31.59
CA GLU A 342 7.03 4.65 30.58
C GLU A 342 7.42 4.22 29.16
N TYR A 343 8.71 3.97 28.93
CA TYR A 343 9.19 3.46 27.64
C TYR A 343 8.60 2.08 27.31
N TYR A 344 8.50 1.19 28.29
CA TYR A 344 7.88 -0.11 28.06
C TYR A 344 6.35 0.01 27.82
N TYR A 345 5.67 0.88 28.57
CA TYR A 345 4.25 1.18 28.37
C TYR A 345 4.01 1.66 26.93
N ASN A 346 4.77 2.66 26.49
CA ASN A 346 4.68 3.21 25.14
C ASN A 346 4.94 2.16 24.06
N LEU A 347 5.96 1.32 24.23
CA LEU A 347 6.26 0.23 23.30
C LEU A 347 5.09 -0.75 23.22
N SER A 348 4.58 -1.18 24.37
CA SER A 348 3.53 -2.19 24.45
C SER A 348 2.21 -1.66 23.92
N GLU A 349 1.82 -0.45 24.30
CA GLU A 349 0.61 0.21 23.82
C GLU A 349 0.67 0.41 22.30
N ASN A 350 1.76 0.96 21.77
CA ASN A 350 1.93 1.15 20.32
C ASN A 350 1.95 -0.17 19.56
N TYR A 351 2.74 -1.15 20.01
CA TYR A 351 2.77 -2.49 19.39
C TYR A 351 1.36 -3.09 19.33
N ASN A 352 0.58 -3.01 20.40
CA ASN A 352 -0.75 -3.61 20.46
C ASN A 352 -1.79 -2.88 19.61
N LYS A 353 -1.78 -1.54 19.58
CA LYS A 353 -2.62 -0.75 18.66
C LYS A 353 -2.27 -1.09 17.21
N VAL A 354 -0.99 -1.03 16.88
CA VAL A 354 -0.52 -1.21 15.51
C VAL A 354 -0.70 -2.65 15.05
N ILE A 355 -0.35 -3.66 15.84
CA ILE A 355 -0.54 -5.06 15.44
C ILE A 355 -2.04 -5.39 15.26
N GLY A 356 -2.90 -4.80 16.08
CA GLY A 356 -4.35 -4.91 15.96
C GLY A 356 -4.84 -4.33 14.64
N ASP A 357 -4.44 -3.12 14.27
CA ASP A 357 -4.80 -2.51 12.98
C ASP A 357 -4.18 -3.28 11.81
N HIS A 358 -2.85 -3.47 11.86
CA HIS A 358 -2.08 -4.15 10.83
C HIS A 358 -2.64 -5.54 10.54
N ILE A 359 -3.12 -6.28 11.55
CA ILE A 359 -3.67 -7.61 11.35
C ILE A 359 -5.19 -7.66 11.23
N ARG A 360 -5.96 -6.72 11.80
CA ARG A 360 -7.39 -6.56 11.49
C ARG A 360 -7.60 -6.26 10.01
N TYR A 361 -6.73 -5.48 9.38
CA TYR A 361 -6.76 -5.28 7.93
C TYR A 361 -6.47 -6.58 7.18
N ILE A 362 -5.52 -7.38 7.64
CA ILE A 362 -5.23 -8.68 7.03
C ILE A 362 -6.33 -9.73 7.33
N ALA A 363 -7.00 -9.69 8.48
CA ALA A 363 -7.97 -10.70 8.91
C ALA A 363 -9.42 -10.42 8.47
N ASN A 364 -9.78 -9.15 8.27
CA ASN A 364 -10.98 -8.76 7.52
C ASN A 364 -10.85 -9.05 6.02
N THR A 365 -9.75 -9.64 5.57
CA THR A 365 -9.72 -10.38 4.30
C THR A 365 -10.46 -11.70 4.44
N GLU A 366 -11.76 -11.65 4.73
CA GLU A 366 -12.65 -12.80 4.58
C GLU A 366 -12.35 -13.45 3.25
N LYS A 367 -11.79 -14.67 3.30
CA LYS A 367 -11.47 -15.58 2.19
C LYS A 367 -11.48 -14.80 0.89
N PHE A 368 -10.49 -13.90 0.67
CA PHE A 368 -10.48 -12.94 -0.44
C PHE A 368 -11.01 -13.67 -1.65
N THR A 369 -12.31 -13.52 -1.95
CA THR A 369 -12.90 -14.54 -2.81
C THR A 369 -12.22 -14.26 -4.12
N GLN A 370 -11.60 -15.30 -4.65
CA GLN A 370 -11.03 -15.34 -5.98
C GLN A 370 -12.10 -15.02 -7.04
N ASP A 371 -13.30 -14.62 -6.63
CA ASP A 371 -14.44 -14.17 -7.41
C ASP A 371 -14.73 -12.65 -7.30
N ARG A 372 -14.39 -11.91 -6.23
CA ARG A 372 -14.76 -10.48 -6.12
C ARG A 372 -13.62 -9.52 -6.35
N LEU A 373 -12.59 -9.50 -5.49
CA LEU A 373 -11.46 -8.59 -5.69
C LEU A 373 -10.60 -9.02 -6.88
N SER A 374 -10.48 -10.33 -7.09
CA SER A 374 -9.86 -10.91 -8.28
C SER A 374 -10.48 -10.39 -9.57
N LEU A 375 -11.81 -10.32 -9.71
CA LEU A 375 -12.46 -9.86 -10.95
C LEU A 375 -12.17 -8.37 -11.17
N PHE A 376 -12.26 -7.54 -10.13
CA PHE A 376 -12.02 -6.10 -10.27
C PHE A 376 -10.53 -5.75 -10.49
N ILE A 377 -9.62 -6.47 -9.83
CA ILE A 377 -8.17 -6.34 -10.02
C ILE A 377 -7.75 -6.93 -11.38
N LEU A 378 -8.22 -8.13 -11.73
CA LEU A 378 -8.00 -8.71 -13.06
C LEU A 378 -8.53 -7.75 -14.12
N ASN A 379 -9.71 -7.14 -13.96
CA ASN A 379 -10.19 -6.15 -14.92
C ASN A 379 -9.31 -4.89 -15.02
N ASN A 380 -8.56 -4.53 -13.96
CA ASN A 380 -7.60 -3.42 -13.99
C ASN A 380 -6.27 -3.79 -14.62
N TYR A 381 -5.85 -5.04 -14.49
CA TYR A 381 -4.51 -5.50 -14.86
C TYR A 381 -4.52 -6.60 -15.93
N PHE A 382 -5.68 -6.90 -16.50
CA PHE A 382 -5.94 -7.81 -17.60
C PHE A 382 -7.14 -7.27 -18.41
N LYS A 383 -6.85 -6.59 -19.51
CA LYS A 383 -7.84 -5.88 -20.33
C LYS A 383 -7.53 -6.10 -21.79
N ASN A 384 -8.59 -6.31 -22.59
CA ASN A 384 -8.46 -6.65 -24.02
C ASN A 384 -7.49 -7.83 -24.23
N GLU A 385 -7.60 -8.86 -23.38
CA GLU A 385 -6.73 -10.05 -23.39
C GLU A 385 -5.24 -9.79 -23.12
N LYS A 386 -4.89 -8.60 -22.63
CA LYS A 386 -3.52 -8.23 -22.26
C LYS A 386 -3.41 -7.90 -20.80
N TYR A 387 -2.36 -8.39 -20.16
CA TYR A 387 -1.96 -7.94 -18.85
C TYR A 387 -1.44 -6.51 -18.89
N VAL A 388 -1.82 -5.69 -17.93
CA VAL A 388 -1.43 -4.28 -17.78
C VAL A 388 -0.54 -4.15 -16.56
N SER A 389 0.57 -3.44 -16.69
CA SER A 389 1.39 -2.98 -15.56
C SER A 389 1.50 -1.47 -15.61
N LYS A 390 1.23 -0.80 -14.49
CA LYS A 390 1.49 0.63 -14.35
C LYS A 390 2.87 0.81 -13.73
N LEU A 391 3.70 1.61 -14.38
CA LEU A 391 5.04 1.94 -13.88
C LEU A 391 5.09 3.43 -13.58
N PHE A 392 5.67 3.77 -12.43
CA PHE A 392 6.02 5.12 -12.05
C PHE A 392 7.54 5.21 -12.07
N ILE A 393 8.05 6.02 -12.98
CA ILE A 393 9.48 6.08 -13.28
C ILE A 393 9.89 7.54 -13.52
N ASN A 394 11.17 7.82 -13.34
CA ASN A 394 11.74 9.07 -13.82
C ASN A 394 11.64 9.15 -15.37
N GLN A 395 11.35 10.34 -15.91
CA GLN A 395 11.21 10.56 -17.35
C GLN A 395 12.47 10.18 -18.13
N ASP A 396 13.65 10.36 -17.52
CA ASP A 396 14.94 10.05 -18.15
C ASP A 396 15.12 8.55 -18.42
N ASP A 397 14.49 7.69 -17.62
CA ASP A 397 14.61 6.23 -17.71
C ASP A 397 13.52 5.59 -18.59
N LEU A 398 12.64 6.38 -19.21
CA LEU A 398 11.58 5.88 -20.10
C LEU A 398 12.10 5.02 -21.25
N ARG A 399 13.31 5.31 -21.74
CA ARG A 399 13.94 4.51 -22.81
C ARG A 399 14.30 3.10 -22.33
N LEU A 400 14.62 2.95 -21.05
CA LEU A 400 14.96 1.67 -20.44
C LEU A 400 13.70 0.82 -20.23
N ILE A 401 12.54 1.44 -19.96
CA ILE A 401 11.25 0.73 -20.00
C ILE A 401 10.99 0.14 -21.39
N ASN A 402 11.20 0.92 -22.45
CA ASN A 402 11.01 0.41 -23.82
C ASN A 402 11.93 -0.77 -24.15
N ALA A 403 13.12 -0.81 -23.53
CA ALA A 403 14.05 -1.92 -23.70
C ALA A 403 13.63 -3.16 -22.87
N ALA A 404 13.07 -2.95 -21.68
CA ALA A 404 12.62 -4.01 -20.78
C ALA A 404 11.27 -4.62 -21.20
N PHE A 405 10.29 -3.80 -21.54
CA PHE A 405 8.95 -4.20 -21.97
C PHE A 405 8.90 -4.22 -23.50
N LYS A 406 9.02 -5.40 -24.11
CA LYS A 406 9.12 -5.61 -25.56
C LYS A 406 7.83 -5.32 -26.37
N TYR A 407 6.81 -4.67 -25.80
CA TYR A 407 5.48 -4.50 -26.41
C TYR A 407 4.86 -3.11 -26.17
N SER A 408 3.68 -2.87 -26.76
CA SER A 408 3.00 -1.57 -26.83
C SER A 408 2.97 -0.80 -25.50
N ILE A 409 3.64 0.34 -25.45
CA ILE A 409 3.63 1.27 -24.32
C ILE A 409 2.74 2.46 -24.68
N ILE A 410 1.82 2.82 -23.78
CA ILE A 410 1.01 4.02 -23.95
C ILE A 410 1.33 4.99 -22.82
N LYS A 411 1.69 6.22 -23.20
CA LYS A 411 2.05 7.31 -22.28
C LYS A 411 0.83 8.17 -21.97
N SER A 412 0.83 8.83 -20.80
CA SER A 412 -0.20 9.81 -20.44
C SER A 412 -0.09 11.15 -21.17
N ASN A 413 0.87 11.31 -22.10
CA ASN A 413 1.14 12.60 -22.73
C ASN A 413 0.08 12.99 -23.76
N ASN A 414 -0.92 13.75 -23.29
CA ASN A 414 -1.30 15.08 -23.77
C ASN A 414 -2.31 15.73 -22.82
#